data_AF-A0A3B9ARQ5-F1
#
_entry.id   AF-A0A3B9ARQ5-F1
#
_cell.length_a   1.000
_cell.length_b   1.000
_cell.length_c   1.000
_cell.angle_alpha   90.00
_cell.angle_beta   90.00
_cell.angle_gamma   90.00
#
_symmetry.space_group_name_H-M   'P 1'
#
loop_
_entity.id
_entity.type
_entity.pdbx_description
1 polymer ?
#
loop_
_entity_poly.entity_id
_entity_poly.type
_entity_poly.pdbx_seq_one_letter_code
_entity_poly.pdbx_strand_id
1 'polypeptide(L)'
;SSLSRVGIAGAIVTTIATFPGSGFPSQLTVAGTNLFFEAGTDVMGRELWRSNSAGTVLVQDLVAGAINANISNLCARNSEVLFASDGLGGNELRKSNGAINGVITILNIGRASSSPKEF
;
A
#
# COMPACT_ATOMS: atom_id res chain seq x y z
N SER A 1 9.42 38.44 -14.94
CA SER A 1 8.52 39.49 -14.41
C SER A 1 7.47 38.81 -13.55
N SER A 2 7.34 39.28 -12.32
CA SER A 2 6.45 38.77 -11.27
C SER A 2 4.98 38.79 -11.70
N LEU A 3 4.22 37.75 -11.34
CA LEU A 3 2.76 37.86 -11.20
C LEU A 3 2.45 37.89 -9.70
N SER A 4 1.76 38.96 -9.30
CA SER A 4 1.43 39.31 -7.93
C SER A 4 -0.09 39.37 -7.71
N ARG A 5 -0.47 39.19 -6.45
CA ARG A 5 -1.79 39.45 -5.79
C ARG A 5 -2.92 38.46 -6.08
N VAL A 6 -3.87 38.16 -5.19
CA VAL A 6 -4.17 38.46 -3.77
C VAL A 6 -5.26 37.45 -3.34
N GLY A 7 -5.27 37.04 -2.07
CA GLY A 7 -6.20 36.01 -1.57
C GLY A 7 -7.63 36.48 -1.32
N ILE A 8 -8.54 35.51 -1.19
CA ILE A 8 -9.81 35.60 -0.44
C ILE A 8 -10.16 34.20 0.12
N ALA A 9 -10.82 34.23 1.27
CA ALA A 9 -11.09 33.13 2.19
C ALA A 9 -11.90 31.97 1.60
N GLY A 10 -11.66 30.79 2.17
CA GLY A 10 -12.30 29.53 1.79
C GLY A 10 -11.25 28.64 1.13
N ALA A 11 -10.72 27.70 1.89
CA ALA A 11 -9.88 26.64 1.35
C ALA A 11 -10.72 25.87 0.32
N ILE A 12 -10.68 26.31 -0.94
CA ILE A 12 -10.97 25.44 -2.06
C ILE A 12 -9.95 24.34 -1.90
N VAL A 13 -10.43 23.14 -1.58
CA VAL A 13 -9.66 21.90 -1.39
C VAL A 13 -8.94 21.63 -2.69
N THR A 14 -7.83 22.35 -2.84
CA THR A 14 -6.89 22.24 -3.93
C THR A 14 -6.02 21.09 -3.52
N THR A 15 -6.22 19.98 -4.22
CA THR A 15 -5.23 19.01 -4.68
C THR A 15 -5.93 17.65 -4.67
N ILE A 16 -6.32 17.17 -5.85
CA ILE A 16 -6.44 15.74 -6.09
C ILE A 16 -5.09 15.18 -5.67
N ALA A 17 -5.03 14.39 -4.59
CA ALA A 17 -3.82 13.68 -4.21
C ALA A 17 -3.49 12.73 -5.38
N THR A 18 -2.71 13.22 -6.33
CA THR A 18 -2.28 12.46 -7.50
C THR A 18 -1.36 11.38 -6.98
N PHE A 19 -1.85 10.15 -7.01
CA PHE A 19 -1.01 8.98 -6.85
C PHE A 19 0.05 9.02 -7.97
N PRO A 20 1.36 8.96 -7.65
CA PRO A 20 2.42 9.10 -8.65
C PRO A 20 2.58 7.87 -9.55
N GLY A 21 1.79 6.82 -9.34
CA GLY A 21 1.92 5.57 -10.07
C GLY A 21 0.93 5.38 -11.21
N SER A 22 1.35 4.62 -12.21
CA SER A 22 0.62 4.29 -13.44
C SER A 22 -0.53 3.30 -13.25
N GLY A 23 -0.74 2.76 -12.04
CA GLY A 23 -1.82 1.82 -11.72
C GLY A 23 -2.88 2.39 -10.75
N PHE A 24 -4.16 2.12 -11.02
CA PHE A 24 -5.24 2.41 -10.07
C PHE A 24 -5.06 1.62 -8.77
N PRO A 25 -5.25 2.23 -7.59
CA PRO A 25 -5.18 1.50 -6.33
C PRO A 25 -6.25 0.40 -6.27
N SER A 26 -5.89 -0.74 -5.70
CA SER A 26 -6.77 -1.89 -5.44
C SER A 26 -6.67 -2.31 -3.97
N GLN A 27 -7.57 -3.20 -3.53
CA GLN A 27 -7.60 -3.71 -2.16
C GLN A 27 -7.66 -2.60 -1.10
N LEU A 28 -8.47 -1.57 -1.35
CA LEU A 28 -8.65 -0.44 -0.45
C LEU A 28 -9.20 -0.91 0.91
N THR A 29 -8.37 -0.81 1.95
CA THR A 29 -8.68 -1.30 3.30
C THR A 29 -8.34 -0.24 4.34
N VAL A 30 -9.36 0.22 5.08
CA VAL A 30 -9.18 1.19 6.17
C VAL A 30 -8.78 0.46 7.45
N ALA A 31 -7.69 0.88 8.10
CA ALA A 31 -7.27 0.40 9.42
C ALA A 31 -6.77 1.58 10.26
N GLY A 32 -7.44 1.83 11.39
CA GLY A 32 -7.24 3.05 12.18
C GLY A 32 -7.52 4.31 11.35
N THR A 33 -6.54 5.22 11.29
CA THR A 33 -6.61 6.48 10.53
C THR A 33 -5.97 6.39 9.13
N ASN A 34 -5.55 5.19 8.71
CA ASN A 34 -4.88 4.97 7.44
C ASN A 34 -5.78 4.18 6.49
N LEU A 35 -5.71 4.54 5.21
CA LEU A 35 -6.17 3.73 4.10
C LEU A 35 -4.96 2.98 3.53
N PHE A 36 -4.99 1.66 3.59
CA PHE A 36 -4.01 0.78 2.95
C PHE A 36 -4.54 0.30 1.61
N PHE A 37 -3.64 0.10 0.65
CA PHE A 37 -3.99 -0.39 -0.67
C PHE A 37 -2.76 -0.91 -1.40
N GLU A 38 -3.02 -1.69 -2.44
CA GLU A 38 -2.01 -2.12 -3.39
C GLU A 38 -2.00 -1.16 -4.59
N ALA A 39 -0.81 -0.68 -4.98
CA ALA A 39 -0.64 0.13 -6.17
C ALA A 39 0.80 0.08 -6.69
N GLY A 40 1.02 0.44 -7.95
CA GLY A 40 2.35 0.38 -8.60
C GLY A 40 2.68 1.62 -9.43
N THR A 41 3.96 1.74 -9.79
CA THR A 41 4.53 2.85 -10.56
C THR A 41 5.32 2.31 -11.77
N ASP A 42 5.94 3.18 -12.56
CA ASP A 42 6.78 2.73 -13.69
C ASP A 42 8.10 2.08 -13.23
N VAL A 43 8.52 2.31 -11.98
CA VAL A 43 9.78 1.80 -11.41
C VAL A 43 9.58 0.70 -10.37
N MET A 44 8.37 0.57 -9.84
CA MET A 44 8.00 -0.38 -8.79
C MET A 44 6.71 -1.08 -9.20
N GLY A 45 6.64 -2.40 -9.01
CA GLY A 45 5.40 -3.14 -9.23
C GLY A 45 4.30 -2.76 -8.24
N ARG A 46 3.25 -3.57 -8.19
CA ARG A 46 2.16 -3.42 -7.24
C ARG A 46 2.60 -3.79 -5.82
N GLU A 47 2.79 -2.77 -5.01
CA GLU A 47 3.33 -2.83 -3.65
C GLU A 47 2.34 -2.32 -2.59
N LEU A 48 2.70 -2.43 -1.31
CA LEU A 48 1.86 -1.94 -0.22
C LEU A 48 2.05 -0.43 -0.01
N TRP A 49 0.97 0.33 -0.14
CA TRP A 49 0.92 1.76 0.12
C TRP A 49 -0.04 2.09 1.25
N ARG A 50 0.14 3.27 1.85
CA ARG A 50 -0.84 3.87 2.74
C ARG A 50 -1.12 5.32 2.38
N SER A 51 -2.32 5.78 2.67
CA SER A 51 -2.71 7.19 2.62
C SER A 51 -3.43 7.61 3.89
N ASN A 52 -3.17 8.84 4.34
CA ASN A 52 -3.90 9.49 5.42
C ASN A 52 -3.89 11.01 5.23
N SER A 53 -4.30 11.77 6.23
CA SER A 53 -4.32 13.24 6.18
C SER A 53 -2.95 13.89 5.97
N ALA A 54 -1.85 13.18 6.28
CA ALA A 54 -0.49 13.64 6.02
C ALA A 54 0.00 13.30 4.59
N GLY A 55 -0.76 12.53 3.83
CA GLY A 55 -0.47 12.16 2.45
C GLY A 55 -0.34 10.67 2.22
N THR A 56 0.12 10.33 1.01
CA THR A 56 0.29 8.95 0.53
C THR A 56 1.76 8.58 0.51
N VAL A 57 2.12 7.42 1.06
CA VAL A 57 3.50 6.92 1.11
C VAL A 57 3.54 5.42 0.81
N LEU A 58 4.64 4.98 0.20
CA LEU A 58 4.99 3.57 0.11
C LEU A 58 5.25 3.03 1.52
N VAL A 59 4.58 1.94 1.89
CA VAL A 59 4.85 1.25 3.15
C VAL A 59 6.10 0.42 2.98
N GLN A 60 6.15 -0.43 1.94
CA GLN A 60 7.33 -1.22 1.63
C GLN A 60 7.29 -1.70 0.17
N ASP A 61 8.45 -1.67 -0.48
CA ASP A 61 8.74 -2.43 -1.69
C ASP A 61 9.02 -3.89 -1.28
N LEU A 62 8.01 -4.75 -1.41
CA LEU A 62 8.08 -6.15 -1.02
C LEU A 62 8.81 -6.99 -2.08
N VAL A 63 8.81 -6.55 -3.34
CA VAL A 63 9.54 -7.19 -4.43
C VAL A 63 10.25 -6.15 -5.29
N ALA A 64 11.56 -6.08 -5.11
CA ALA A 64 12.40 -5.06 -5.74
C ALA A 64 12.17 -4.94 -7.27
N GLY A 65 11.94 -3.71 -7.70
CA GLY A 65 11.79 -3.34 -9.11
C GLY A 65 10.34 -3.41 -9.60
N ALA A 66 10.15 -3.48 -10.92
CA ALA A 66 8.83 -3.47 -11.56
C ALA A 66 8.10 -4.82 -11.48
N ILE A 67 8.16 -5.50 -10.33
CA ILE A 67 7.57 -6.81 -10.08
C ILE A 67 6.48 -6.65 -9.02
N ASN A 68 5.30 -7.20 -9.25
CA ASN A 68 4.20 -7.13 -8.28
C ASN A 68 4.49 -8.03 -7.08
N ALA A 69 4.11 -7.59 -5.88
CA ALA A 69 4.11 -8.40 -4.67
C ALA A 69 2.91 -9.34 -4.52
N ASN A 70 1.97 -9.29 -5.48
CA ASN A 70 0.73 -10.06 -5.55
C ASN A 70 0.03 -10.15 -4.18
N ILE A 71 -0.22 -8.97 -3.60
CA ILE A 71 -0.88 -8.86 -2.30
C ILE A 71 -2.29 -9.43 -2.43
N SER A 72 -2.70 -10.26 -1.48
CA SER A 72 -4.04 -10.84 -1.41
C SER A 72 -4.55 -10.83 0.02
N ASN A 73 -5.88 -10.84 0.17
CA ASN A 73 -6.57 -10.87 1.47
C ASN A 73 -6.17 -9.72 2.41
N LEU A 74 -5.93 -8.51 1.87
CA LEU A 74 -5.60 -7.33 2.67
C LEU A 74 -6.76 -6.93 3.58
N CYS A 75 -6.62 -7.24 4.88
CA CYS A 75 -7.68 -7.16 5.87
C CYS A 75 -7.24 -6.33 7.07
N ALA A 76 -8.14 -5.49 7.59
CA ALA A 76 -7.87 -4.66 8.75
C ALA A 76 -8.00 -5.45 10.06
N ARG A 77 -7.08 -5.19 10.99
CA ARG A 77 -7.16 -5.62 12.39
C ARG A 77 -6.67 -4.49 13.28
N ASN A 78 -7.61 -3.79 13.91
CA ASN A 78 -7.35 -2.54 14.65
C ASN A 78 -6.66 -1.50 13.73
N SER A 79 -5.44 -1.07 14.10
CA SER A 79 -4.62 -0.12 13.33
C SER A 79 -3.57 -0.81 12.44
N GLU A 80 -3.66 -2.13 12.27
CA GLU A 80 -2.78 -2.92 11.41
C GLU A 80 -3.58 -3.54 10.25
N VAL A 81 -2.88 -3.92 9.19
CA VAL A 81 -3.38 -4.80 8.14
C VAL A 81 -2.68 -6.15 8.17
N LEU A 82 -3.42 -7.22 7.89
CA LEU A 82 -2.92 -8.56 7.61
C LEU A 82 -3.14 -8.86 6.14
N PHE A 83 -2.19 -9.56 5.51
CA PHE A 83 -2.28 -9.91 4.10
C PHE A 83 -1.36 -11.09 3.77
N ALA A 84 -1.66 -11.76 2.66
CA ALA A 84 -0.71 -12.64 2.01
C ALA A 84 0.01 -11.89 0.89
N SER A 85 1.29 -12.17 0.68
CA SER A 85 2.02 -11.68 -0.50
C SER A 85 3.07 -12.69 -0.94
N ASP A 86 3.38 -12.73 -2.23
CA ASP A 86 4.29 -13.71 -2.84
C ASP A 86 5.73 -13.19 -2.99
N GLY A 87 6.14 -12.31 -2.08
CA GLY A 87 7.48 -11.72 -2.08
C GLY A 87 8.63 -12.74 -2.10
N LEU A 88 9.89 -12.27 -2.08
CA LEU A 88 11.09 -13.13 -2.09
C LEU A 88 11.06 -14.21 -0.97
N GLY A 89 10.43 -15.36 -1.23
CA GLY A 89 10.13 -16.38 -0.22
C GLY A 89 8.90 -17.26 -0.50
N GLY A 90 7.93 -16.81 -1.30
CA GLY A 90 6.64 -17.49 -1.55
C GLY A 90 5.46 -16.81 -0.86
N ASN A 91 4.26 -17.40 -0.91
CA ASN A 91 3.05 -16.85 -0.27
C ASN A 91 3.23 -16.83 1.25
N GLU A 92 3.53 -15.67 1.82
CA GLU A 92 3.74 -15.50 3.26
C GLU A 92 2.59 -14.71 3.88
N LEU A 93 2.17 -15.09 5.10
CA LEU A 93 1.25 -14.27 5.88
C LEU A 93 2.05 -13.15 6.56
N ARG A 94 1.68 -11.91 6.29
CA ARG A 94 2.36 -10.70 6.75
C ARG A 94 1.40 -9.76 7.46
N LYS A 95 1.96 -8.81 8.20
CA LYS A 95 1.23 -7.65 8.72
C LYS A 95 2.01 -6.36 8.59
N SER A 96 1.30 -5.24 8.63
CA SER A 96 1.90 -3.91 8.77
C SER A 96 1.02 -2.97 9.57
N ASN A 97 1.65 -2.06 10.32
CA ASN A 97 1.00 -0.91 10.95
C ASN A 97 1.11 0.37 10.09
N GLY A 98 1.70 0.28 8.89
CA GLY A 98 1.92 1.41 7.99
C GLY A 98 3.18 2.23 8.24
N ALA A 99 4.05 1.83 9.17
CA ALA A 99 5.39 2.41 9.25
C ALA A 99 6.17 2.14 7.94
N ILE A 100 7.01 3.09 7.53
CA ILE A 100 7.90 2.92 6.37
C ILE A 100 8.85 1.75 6.66
N ASN A 101 8.95 0.81 5.71
CA ASN A 101 9.63 -0.49 5.85
C ASN A 101 9.10 -1.33 7.03
N GLY A 102 7.83 -1.15 7.39
CA GLY A 102 7.18 -1.74 8.56
C GLY A 102 6.31 -2.96 8.23
N VAL A 103 6.74 -3.84 7.32
CA VAL A 103 6.08 -5.13 7.09
C VAL A 103 6.80 -6.22 7.87
N ILE A 104 6.02 -7.04 8.59
CA ILE A 104 6.49 -8.17 9.37
C ILE A 104 5.85 -9.44 8.85
N THR A 105 6.66 -10.46 8.53
CA THR A 105 6.15 -11.81 8.24
C THR A 105 5.72 -12.47 9.55
N ILE A 106 4.44 -12.87 9.62
CA ILE A 106 3.86 -13.60 10.76
C ILE A 106 4.12 -15.10 10.62
N LEU A 107 3.93 -15.63 9.41
CA LEU A 107 4.10 -17.06 9.13
C LEU A 107 4.70 -17.25 7.74
N ASN A 108 5.79 -18.00 7.69
CA ASN A 108 6.36 -18.48 6.43
C ASN A 108 5.68 -19.78 6.04
N ILE A 109 4.92 -19.75 4.95
CA ILE A 109 4.14 -20.89 4.45
C ILE A 109 4.89 -21.63 3.32
N GLY A 110 6.04 -21.09 2.89
CA GLY A 110 6.96 -21.69 1.93
C GLY A 110 6.43 -21.80 0.50
N ARG A 111 7.34 -21.98 -0.47
CA ARG A 111 7.02 -22.13 -1.91
C ARG A 111 6.11 -23.32 -2.26
N ALA A 112 5.97 -24.32 -1.37
CA ALA A 112 5.38 -25.63 -1.71
C ALA A 112 3.93 -25.86 -1.25
N SER A 113 3.33 -24.96 -0.45
CA SER A 113 1.99 -25.21 0.14
C SER A 113 0.90 -24.21 -0.27
N SER A 114 1.13 -23.39 -1.31
CA SER A 114 0.17 -22.38 -1.80
C SER A 114 -1.04 -22.92 -2.56
N SER A 115 -1.49 -24.15 -2.28
CA SER A 115 -2.78 -24.66 -2.76
C SER A 115 -3.73 -24.87 -1.57
N PRO A 116 -4.42 -23.83 -1.08
CA PRO A 116 -5.58 -24.05 -0.23
C PRO A 116 -6.71 -24.56 -1.15
N LYS A 117 -6.72 -25.87 -1.36
CA LYS A 117 -7.96 -26.61 -1.61
C LYS A 117 -8.41 -27.09 -0.24
N GLU A 118 -9.71 -27.03 0.03
CA GLU A 118 -10.37 -27.35 1.31
C GLU A 118 -10.43 -26.19 2.32
N PHE A 119 -11.51 -25.41 2.23
CA PHE A 119 -12.32 -25.07 3.40
C PHE A 119 -13.48 -26.07 3.46
#